data_AF-A0AAX6HLB8-F1
#
_entry.id   AF-A0AAX6HLB8-F1
#
_cell.length_a   1.000
_cell.length_b   1.000
_cell.length_c   1.000
_cell.angle_alpha   90.00
_cell.angle_beta   90.00
_cell.angle_gamma   90.00
#
_symmetry.space_group_name_H-M   'P 1'
#
loop_
_entity.id
_entity.type
_entity.pdbx_description
1 polymer ?
#
loop_
_entity_poly.entity_id
_entity_poly.type
_entity_poly.pdbx_seq_one_letter_code
_entity_poly.pdbx_strand_id
1 'polypeptide(L)'
;MSSNSAQRWTYADPSWARIAELLPTVIISAEAGDEVANEILHESVLELADSVKAVVQRLGLCGEDGNDHFPLVMVGGVLEANRRWDIGKEVINCISKVYPGTRPIRPKVEPAIGAALLAWNCLMRELQGDSDT
;
A
#
# COMPACT_ATOMS: atom_id res chain seq x y z
N MET A 1 -9.75 36.72 -17.50
CA MET A 1 -9.16 36.33 -16.20
C MET A 1 -9.69 34.96 -15.83
N SER A 2 -9.08 33.90 -16.37
CA SER A 2 -9.44 32.51 -16.06
C SER A 2 -8.18 31.77 -15.65
N SER A 3 -7.81 31.86 -14.37
CA SER A 3 -6.85 30.95 -13.74
C SER A 3 -6.95 31.14 -12.23
N ASN A 4 -7.89 30.44 -11.62
CA ASN A 4 -7.92 30.27 -10.16
C ASN A 4 -8.58 28.94 -9.73
N SER A 5 -9.03 28.11 -10.67
CA SER A 5 -9.74 26.86 -10.39
C SER A 5 -8.80 25.74 -9.92
N ALA A 6 -7.64 25.56 -10.53
CA ALA A 6 -6.70 24.49 -10.19
C ALA A 6 -6.02 24.71 -8.82
N GLN A 7 -5.59 25.94 -8.53
CA GLN A 7 -5.05 26.31 -7.22
C GLN A 7 -6.12 26.15 -6.14
N ARG A 8 -7.34 26.60 -6.40
CA ARG A 8 -8.45 26.43 -5.47
C ARG A 8 -8.81 24.95 -5.28
N TRP A 9 -8.81 24.12 -6.32
CA TRP A 9 -9.04 22.67 -6.17
C TRP A 9 -7.98 22.02 -5.27
N THR A 10 -6.71 22.40 -5.44
CA THR A 10 -5.56 21.87 -4.68
C THR A 10 -5.56 22.31 -3.21
N TYR A 11 -5.89 23.57 -2.93
CA TYR A 11 -5.74 24.15 -1.59
C TYR A 11 -7.05 24.37 -0.82
N ALA A 12 -8.22 24.18 -1.45
CA ALA A 12 -9.50 24.35 -0.75
C ALA A 12 -9.84 23.21 0.21
N ASP A 13 -9.16 22.06 0.10
CA ASP A 13 -9.36 20.91 0.97
C ASP A 13 -8.00 20.24 1.21
N PRO A 14 -7.55 20.12 2.48
CA PRO A 14 -6.28 19.49 2.80
C PRO A 14 -6.35 17.95 2.73
N SER A 15 -7.49 17.36 2.39
CA SER A 15 -7.64 15.91 2.31
C SER A 15 -6.84 15.30 1.15
N TRP A 16 -5.92 14.40 1.52
CA TRP A 16 -5.19 13.56 0.57
C TRP A 16 -6.10 12.62 -0.23
N ALA A 17 -7.30 12.30 0.28
CA ALA A 17 -8.25 11.43 -0.42
C ALA A 17 -8.66 12.02 -1.77
N ARG A 18 -8.80 13.35 -1.86
CA ARG A 18 -9.11 14.04 -3.12
C ARG A 18 -8.02 13.84 -4.18
N ILE A 19 -6.76 13.79 -3.78
CA ILE A 19 -5.66 13.54 -4.72
C ILE A 19 -5.70 12.07 -5.17
N ALA A 20 -5.96 11.15 -4.24
CA ALA A 20 -6.12 9.73 -4.57
C ALA A 20 -7.32 9.46 -5.51
N GLU A 21 -8.37 10.28 -5.46
CA GLU A 21 -9.51 10.22 -6.39
C GLU A 21 -9.14 10.48 -7.85
N LEU A 22 -7.93 11.00 -8.14
CA LEU A 22 -7.43 11.14 -9.51
C LEU A 22 -6.94 9.82 -10.10
N LEU A 23 -6.65 8.80 -9.27
CA LEU A 23 -6.08 7.54 -9.73
C LEU A 23 -6.90 6.87 -10.85
N PRO A 24 -8.24 6.78 -10.79
CA PRO A 24 -9.03 6.22 -11.89
C PRO A 24 -8.80 6.97 -13.22
N THR A 25 -8.65 8.29 -13.18
CA THR A 25 -8.34 9.09 -14.38
C THR A 25 -6.97 8.76 -14.95
N VAL A 26 -5.96 8.62 -14.09
CA VAL A 26 -4.60 8.22 -14.51
C VAL A 26 -4.62 6.84 -15.16
N ILE A 27 -5.34 5.87 -14.57
CA ILE A 27 -5.49 4.52 -15.13
C ILE A 27 -6.15 4.57 -16.52
N ILE A 28 -7.25 5.30 -16.67
CA ILE A 28 -7.95 5.42 -17.96
C ILE A 28 -7.04 6.03 -19.03
N SER A 29 -6.27 7.06 -18.69
CA SER A 29 -5.31 7.67 -19.62
C SER A 29 -4.21 6.69 -20.03
N ALA A 30 -3.63 5.97 -19.06
CA ALA A 30 -2.61 4.96 -19.33
C ALA A 30 -3.15 3.83 -20.23
N GLU A 31 -4.39 3.37 -19.97
CA GLU A 31 -5.08 2.38 -20.80
C GLU A 31 -5.38 2.88 -22.23
N ALA A 32 -5.51 4.19 -22.42
CA ALA A 32 -5.65 4.83 -23.73
C ALA A 32 -4.30 5.01 -24.46
N GLY A 33 -3.19 4.62 -23.85
CA GLY A 33 -1.85 4.71 -24.42
C GLY A 33 -1.12 6.02 -24.12
N ASP A 34 -1.58 6.80 -23.13
CA ASP A 34 -0.86 7.99 -22.68
C ASP A 34 0.45 7.58 -22.01
N GLU A 35 1.59 8.01 -22.58
CA GLU A 35 2.93 7.63 -22.14
C GLU A 35 3.24 8.18 -20.74
N VAL A 36 2.82 9.42 -20.45
CA VAL A 36 3.07 10.08 -19.15
C VAL A 36 2.27 9.37 -18.05
N ALA A 37 1.02 9.02 -18.30
CA ALA A 37 0.21 8.27 -17.36
C ALA A 37 0.79 6.87 -17.09
N ASN A 38 1.33 6.20 -18.12
CA ASN A 38 2.02 4.92 -17.94
C ASN A 38 3.31 5.07 -17.12
N GLU A 39 4.10 6.11 -17.38
CA GLU A 39 5.31 6.42 -16.62
C GLU A 39 4.99 6.67 -15.14
N ILE A 40 3.98 7.50 -14.84
CA ILE A 40 3.53 7.77 -13.46
C ILE A 40 3.20 6.46 -12.71
N LEU A 41 2.43 5.57 -13.35
CA LEU A 41 2.06 4.29 -12.73
C LEU A 41 3.26 3.38 -12.53
N HIS A 42 4.20 3.35 -13.48
CA HIS A 42 5.41 2.54 -13.39
C HIS A 42 6.35 3.04 -12.29
N GLU A 43 6.62 4.35 -12.25
CA GLU A 43 7.44 4.97 -11.19
C GLU A 43 6.82 4.73 -9.82
N SER A 44 5.49 4.87 -9.69
CA SER A 44 4.78 4.58 -8.44
C SER A 44 5.00 3.14 -7.96
N VAL A 45 4.99 2.16 -8.87
CA VAL A 45 5.28 0.75 -8.55
C VAL A 45 6.72 0.58 -8.05
N LEU A 46 7.68 1.24 -8.70
CA LEU A 46 9.10 1.16 -8.31
C LEU A 46 9.34 1.78 -6.93
N GLU A 47 8.76 2.95 -6.65
CA GLU A 47 8.87 3.61 -5.33
C GLU A 47 8.26 2.77 -4.20
N LEU A 48 7.09 2.15 -4.44
CA LEU A 48 6.49 1.21 -3.50
C LEU A 48 7.38 -0.01 -3.29
N ALA A 49 7.97 -0.55 -4.36
CA ALA A 49 8.87 -1.69 -4.26
C ALA A 49 10.15 -1.34 -3.49
N ASP A 50 10.72 -0.16 -3.69
CA ASP A 50 11.91 0.30 -2.96
C ASP A 50 11.62 0.50 -1.48
N SER A 51 10.43 1.00 -1.13
CA SER A 51 9.97 1.07 0.26
C SER A 51 9.93 -0.32 0.92
N VAL A 52 9.42 -1.34 0.23
CA VAL A 52 9.42 -2.72 0.72
C VAL A 52 10.84 -3.27 0.87
N LYS A 53 11.71 -3.08 -0.13
CA LYS A 53 13.12 -3.52 -0.07
C LYS A 53 13.84 -2.94 1.13
N ALA A 54 13.64 -1.65 1.41
CA ALA A 54 14.26 -0.98 2.55
C ALA A 54 13.86 -1.62 3.88
N VAL A 55 12.58 -1.96 4.07
CA VAL A 55 12.08 -2.62 5.29
C VAL A 55 12.60 -4.05 5.40
N VAL A 56 12.54 -4.83 4.32
CA VAL A 56 13.02 -6.21 4.27
C VAL A 56 14.49 -6.29 4.68
N GLN A 57 15.32 -5.41 4.12
CA GLN A 57 16.75 -5.33 4.45
C GLN A 57 16.97 -4.86 5.89
N ARG A 58 16.27 -3.81 6.33
CA ARG A 58 16.46 -3.24 7.66
C ARG A 58 16.10 -4.21 8.79
N LEU A 59 15.11 -5.05 8.56
CA LEU A 59 14.60 -6.03 9.53
C LEU A 59 15.13 -7.45 9.30
N GLY A 60 15.91 -7.69 8.24
CA GLY A 60 16.45 -9.02 7.92
C GLY A 60 15.39 -10.06 7.56
N LEU A 61 14.26 -9.64 6.97
CA LEU A 61 13.10 -10.53 6.75
C LEU A 61 13.36 -11.63 5.71
N CYS A 62 14.35 -11.44 4.83
CA CYS A 62 14.71 -12.38 3.77
C CYS A 62 15.87 -13.32 4.16
N GLY A 63 16.32 -13.32 5.41
CA GLY A 63 17.45 -14.15 5.84
C GLY A 63 18.79 -13.68 5.28
N GLU A 64 19.86 -14.39 5.62
CA GLU A 64 21.23 -14.06 5.19
C GLU A 64 21.45 -14.26 3.69
N ASP A 65 20.75 -15.23 3.09
CA ASP A 65 20.87 -15.60 1.68
C ASP A 65 19.80 -14.96 0.77
N GLY A 66 18.87 -14.20 1.36
CA GLY A 66 17.78 -13.52 0.64
C GLY A 66 16.57 -14.40 0.30
N ASN A 67 16.54 -15.67 0.73
CA ASN A 67 15.53 -16.63 0.33
C ASN A 67 14.48 -16.96 1.40
N ASP A 68 14.61 -16.43 2.61
CA ASP A 68 13.63 -16.70 3.66
C ASP A 68 12.25 -16.18 3.29
N HIS A 69 11.24 -16.89 3.80
CA HIS A 69 9.86 -16.54 3.53
C HIS A 69 9.36 -15.47 4.48
N PHE A 70 8.76 -14.42 3.92
CA PHE A 70 8.10 -13.39 4.70
C PHE A 70 6.75 -12.97 4.09
N PRO A 71 5.76 -12.61 4.92
CA PRO A 71 4.48 -12.11 4.44
C PRO A 71 4.61 -10.67 3.92
N LEU A 72 4.05 -10.41 2.75
CA LEU A 72 3.84 -9.05 2.22
C LEU A 72 2.33 -8.78 2.19
N VAL A 73 1.85 -8.01 3.15
CA VAL A 73 0.41 -7.72 3.28
C VAL A 73 0.04 -6.51 2.43
N MET A 74 -0.89 -6.70 1.49
CA MET A 74 -1.33 -5.66 0.55
C MET A 74 -2.65 -5.04 1.02
N VAL A 75 -2.61 -3.79 1.49
CA VAL A 75 -3.77 -3.06 2.03
C VAL A 75 -3.83 -1.64 1.46
N GLY A 76 -5.01 -1.20 1.02
CA GLY A 76 -5.27 0.16 0.55
C GLY A 76 -6.00 0.20 -0.80
N GLY A 77 -6.78 1.26 -1.02
CA GLY A 77 -7.60 1.45 -2.23
C GLY A 77 -6.82 1.45 -3.55
N VAL A 78 -5.57 1.93 -3.52
CA VAL A 78 -4.66 1.95 -4.69
C VAL A 78 -4.20 0.55 -5.09
N LEU A 79 -4.10 -0.36 -4.12
CA LEU A 79 -3.64 -1.74 -4.31
C LEU A 79 -4.81 -2.68 -4.63
N GLU A 80 -6.01 -2.16 -4.88
CA GLU A 80 -7.14 -2.95 -5.37
C GLU A 80 -7.01 -3.15 -6.89
N ALA A 81 -7.34 -4.36 -7.35
CA ALA A 81 -7.18 -4.71 -8.75
C ALA A 81 -8.13 -3.91 -9.64
N ASN A 82 -7.59 -3.25 -10.67
CA ASN A 82 -8.38 -2.69 -11.78
C ASN A 82 -8.27 -3.58 -13.02
N ARG A 83 -9.12 -3.33 -14.03
CA ARG A 83 -9.32 -4.26 -15.15
C ARG A 83 -8.07 -4.49 -16.01
N ARG A 84 -7.29 -3.45 -16.34
CA ARG A 84 -6.05 -3.63 -17.12
C ARG A 84 -4.78 -3.20 -16.39
N TRP A 85 -4.85 -2.20 -15.51
CA TRP A 85 -3.73 -1.77 -14.68
C TRP A 85 -3.92 -2.20 -13.22
N ASP A 86 -3.02 -3.03 -12.70
CA ASP A 86 -3.08 -3.52 -11.32
C ASP A 86 -1.76 -3.23 -10.60
N ILE A 87 -1.73 -2.09 -9.89
CA ILE A 87 -0.54 -1.63 -9.14
C ILE A 87 -0.12 -2.69 -8.12
N GLY A 88 -1.08 -3.32 -7.44
CA GLY A 88 -0.79 -4.33 -6.42
C GLY A 88 -0.07 -5.54 -7.02
N LYS A 89 -0.55 -6.02 -8.18
CA LYS A 89 0.09 -7.13 -8.91
C LYS A 89 1.49 -6.76 -9.41
N GLU A 90 1.69 -5.55 -9.94
CA GLU A 90 3.00 -5.13 -10.44
C GLU A 90 4.02 -4.95 -9.31
N VAL A 91 3.61 -4.42 -8.15
CA VAL A 91 4.47 -4.39 -6.96
C VAL A 91 4.88 -5.80 -6.54
N ILE A 92 3.93 -6.75 -6.48
CA ILE A 92 4.23 -8.15 -6.16
C ILE A 92 5.24 -8.71 -7.17
N ASN A 93 5.03 -8.49 -8.48
CA ASN A 93 5.95 -8.96 -9.52
C ASN A 93 7.37 -8.39 -9.34
N CYS A 94 7.49 -7.10 -9.05
CA CYS A 94 8.79 -6.45 -8.79
C CYS A 94 9.49 -7.05 -7.57
N ILE A 95 8.75 -7.25 -6.47
CA ILE A 95 9.30 -7.78 -5.22
C ILE A 95 9.67 -9.25 -5.34
N SER A 96 8.83 -10.09 -5.93
CA SER A 96 9.08 -11.52 -6.08
C SER A 96 10.30 -11.84 -6.95
N LYS A 97 10.70 -10.93 -7.85
CA LYS A 97 11.96 -11.06 -8.62
C LYS A 97 13.21 -10.88 -7.76
N VAL A 98 13.12 -10.03 -6.73
CA VAL A 98 14.25 -9.71 -5.84
C VAL A 98 14.28 -10.62 -4.62
N TYR A 99 13.10 -10.95 -4.08
CA TYR A 99 12.92 -11.78 -2.91
C TYR A 99 11.95 -12.93 -3.24
N PRO A 100 12.44 -14.07 -3.74
CA PRO A 100 11.61 -15.21 -4.12
C PRO A 100 10.76 -15.79 -2.98
N GLY A 101 11.21 -15.62 -1.72
CA GLY A 101 10.48 -16.05 -0.52
C GLY A 101 9.25 -15.19 -0.17
N THR A 102 9.00 -14.10 -0.87
CA THR A 102 7.86 -13.20 -0.60
C THR A 102 6.54 -13.95 -0.71
N ARG A 103 5.67 -13.81 0.31
CA ARG A 103 4.31 -14.37 0.34
C ARG A 103 3.28 -13.24 0.36
N PRO A 104 2.71 -12.85 -0.80
CA PRO A 104 1.66 -11.85 -0.84
C PRO A 104 0.41 -12.29 -0.09
N ILE A 105 -0.13 -11.43 0.77
CA ILE A 105 -1.34 -11.67 1.54
C ILE A 105 -2.31 -10.52 1.32
N ARG A 106 -3.55 -10.85 0.98
CA ARG A 106 -4.66 -9.90 0.99
C ARG A 106 -5.58 -10.20 2.17
N PRO A 107 -5.83 -9.24 3.08
CA PRO A 107 -6.73 -9.45 4.21
C PRO A 107 -8.13 -9.88 3.74
N LYS A 108 -8.73 -10.84 4.46
CA LYS A 108 -10.11 -11.31 4.21
C LYS A 108 -11.16 -10.55 5.01
N VAL A 109 -10.72 -9.73 5.95
CA VAL A 109 -11.54 -8.99 6.90
C VAL A 109 -11.08 -7.54 6.93
N GLU A 110 -11.97 -6.64 7.32
CA GLU A 110 -11.65 -5.22 7.43
C GLU A 110 -10.58 -4.97 8.50
N PRO A 111 -9.65 -4.02 8.27
CA PRO A 111 -8.65 -3.62 9.27
C PRO A 111 -9.27 -3.21 10.62
N ALA A 112 -10.51 -2.71 10.62
CA ALA A 112 -11.26 -2.34 11.82
C ALA A 112 -11.43 -3.52 12.80
N ILE A 113 -11.58 -4.76 12.29
CA ILE A 113 -11.66 -5.96 13.13
C ILE A 113 -10.33 -6.20 13.85
N GLY A 114 -9.21 -5.99 13.16
CA GLY A 114 -7.88 -6.07 13.77
C GLY A 114 -7.70 -5.03 14.88
N ALA A 115 -8.18 -3.81 14.68
CA ALA A 115 -8.16 -2.76 15.69
C ALA A 115 -9.00 -3.11 16.92
N ALA A 116 -10.20 -3.68 16.72
CA ALA A 116 -11.06 -4.12 17.82
C ALA A 116 -10.41 -5.26 18.63
N LEU A 117 -9.80 -6.23 17.97
CA LEU A 117 -9.06 -7.32 18.62
C LEU A 117 -7.84 -6.80 19.39
N LEU A 118 -7.13 -5.82 18.83
CA LEU A 118 -6.01 -5.18 19.50
C LEU A 118 -6.46 -4.48 20.80
N ALA A 119 -7.55 -3.71 20.74
CA ALA A 119 -8.12 -3.03 21.91
C ALA A 119 -8.56 -4.02 22.99
N TRP A 120 -9.22 -5.12 22.59
CA TRP A 120 -9.62 -6.19 23.50
C TRP A 120 -8.43 -6.85 24.20
N ASN A 121 -7.36 -7.16 23.45
CA ASN A 121 -6.16 -7.76 24.02
C ASN A 121 -5.45 -6.84 25.02
N CYS A 122 -5.47 -5.52 24.79
CA CYS A 122 -4.96 -4.54 25.75
C CYS A 122 -5.78 -4.55 27.04
N LEU A 123 -7.11 -4.47 26.93
CA LEU A 123 -8.01 -4.49 28.10
C LEU A 123 -7.85 -5.76 28.93
N MET A 124 -7.74 -6.92 28.28
CA MET A 124 -7.57 -8.19 28.99
C MET A 124 -6.24 -8.31 29.74
N ARG A 125 -5.17 -7.71 29.20
CA ARG A 125 -3.87 -7.66 29.90
C ARG A 125 -3.92 -6.74 31.12
N GLU A 126 -4.64 -5.63 31.05
CA GLU A 126 -4.85 -4.73 32.19
C GLU A 126 -5.62 -5.45 33.32
N LEU A 127 -6.72 -6.13 32.98
CA LEU A 127 -7.54 -6.86 33.95
C LEU A 127 -6.81 -8.05 34.61
N GLN A 128 -5.83 -8.66 33.94
CA GLN A 128 -5.00 -9.74 34.50
C GLN A 128 -3.82 -9.20 35.33
N GLY A 129 -3.36 -7.97 35.07
CA GLY A 129 -2.32 -7.32 35.86
C GLY A 129 -2.79 -6.82 37.23
N ASP A 130 -4.08 -6.56 37.38
CA ASP A 130 -4.70 -6.10 38.63
C ASP A 130 -5.07 -7.23 39.62
N SER A 131 -4.85 -8.50 39.25
CA SER A 131 -5.14 -9.67 40.11
C SER A 131 -3.97 -10.16 40.98
N ASP A 132 -2.80 -9.49 40.93
CA ASP A 132 -1.58 -9.85 41.68
C ASP A 132 -1.25 -8.89 42.85
N THR A 133 -2.23 -8.13 43.36
CA THR A 133 -2.12 -7.35 44.62
C THR A 133 -3.07 -7.87 45.70
#